data_AF-A0A957A3W7-F1
#
_entry.id   AF-A0A957A3W7-F1
#
_cell.length_a   1.000
_cell.length_b   1.000
_cell.length_c   1.000
_cell.angle_alpha   90.00
_cell.angle_beta   90.00
_cell.angle_gamma   90.00
#
_symmetry.space_group_name_H-M   'P 1'
#
loop_
_entity.id
_entity.type
_entity.pdbx_description
1 polymer ?
#
loop_
_entity_poly.entity_id
_entity_poly.type
_entity_poly.pdbx_seq_one_letter_code
_entity_poly.pdbx_strand_id
1 'polypeptide(L)'
;MNGSLTVSGLFTDLYELTMMSAYHAEAVDDLATFELWVRELPPDRNFLVVAGLEEVVDHLLALQFDDGDLSYLRSLEMFTPEFLDHLRDLRFTGDLWAMPEGTIAFAGEPLLRVRARRIEAQLVETFLLATVTFETMIATKAARVALASGARPFADFSARRAHGAAAAVQVARAAFIGGAASTSNVEAGRRFGIPVSGTMAHSFILSFPDELSAFRAYARSYPEGGTLLVDTYSTSSGVANAISVAKELEATGGYLGAVRIDSGDLAAEARVVRSMLDSAGLAEVRVVASGDLDEFAIERLVADGAPIDAFGVGTRLGTSADAPSLGGVYKLVEDNEGGRYKTSTNKLTVPFTKQVYRRSDGDGAFAYDTIARDGESGVEGTPLLVPVIKAGKRVRENDGVEAIRRRCRRGLSQLPGQLHGLRTADHQYRIDWSPALSGFVSPSRLKPRRPEGERPRDRFGRPLPWGSESELELLDYESLPPARSHEMAVDYFNEQMFFPAHEAWEAAWRHTQGTGDEAFFNGLAKLGAGFTHIQRGNAQGAWTLIGKAADRIEPYGPAHRGIDVAGLCRELRAVVRDLEGAGRHSPEHPRDITFPTIHGSP
;
A
#
# COMPACT_ATOMS: atom_id res chain seq x y z
N MET A 1 1.22 -31.56 -13.84
CA MET A 1 0.19 -30.87 -14.66
C MET A 1 -0.53 -29.89 -13.74
N ASN A 2 0.02 -28.70 -13.57
CA ASN A 2 -0.65 -27.63 -12.83
C ASN A 2 -1.67 -27.02 -13.78
N GLY A 3 -2.95 -27.15 -13.45
CA GLY A 3 -4.04 -26.48 -14.15
C GLY A 3 -3.99 -24.99 -13.85
N SER A 4 -2.99 -24.29 -14.42
CA SER A 4 -3.00 -22.85 -14.52
C SER A 4 -4.19 -22.49 -15.40
N LEU A 5 -5.10 -21.68 -14.87
CA LEU A 5 -6.15 -21.08 -15.67
C LEU A 5 -5.44 -20.11 -16.61
N THR A 6 -5.34 -20.46 -17.90
CA THR A 6 -4.75 -19.57 -18.90
C THR A 6 -5.56 -18.27 -18.91
N VAL A 7 -4.94 -17.19 -18.44
CA VAL A 7 -5.54 -15.86 -18.46
C VAL A 7 -5.42 -15.32 -19.88
N SER A 8 -6.57 -15.03 -20.50
CA SER A 8 -6.64 -14.46 -21.85
C SER A 8 -5.86 -13.13 -21.94
N GLY A 9 -5.31 -12.81 -23.12
CA GLY A 9 -4.74 -11.50 -23.42
C GLY A 9 -5.74 -10.33 -23.27
N LEU A 10 -7.04 -10.62 -23.14
CA LEU A 10 -8.08 -9.66 -22.82
C LEU A 10 -8.16 -9.29 -21.33
N PHE A 11 -7.38 -9.91 -20.43
CA PHE A 11 -7.28 -9.43 -19.05
C PHE A 11 -6.42 -8.17 -18.99
N THR A 12 -7.00 -7.09 -19.47
CA THR A 12 -6.38 -5.77 -19.57
C THR A 12 -7.47 -4.72 -19.59
N ASP A 13 -7.13 -3.48 -19.28
CA ASP A 13 -8.04 -2.38 -19.51
C ASP A 13 -8.12 -2.04 -21.01
N LEU A 14 -9.29 -1.60 -21.49
CA LEU A 14 -9.49 -1.22 -22.91
C LEU A 14 -8.50 -0.14 -23.37
N TYR A 15 -8.14 0.79 -22.48
CA TYR A 15 -7.21 1.87 -22.83
C TYR A 15 -5.81 1.35 -23.17
N GLU A 16 -5.39 0.22 -22.60
CA GLU A 16 -4.13 -0.44 -22.93
C GLU A 16 -4.12 -0.88 -24.40
N LEU A 17 -5.19 -1.55 -24.85
CA LEU A 17 -5.34 -1.97 -26.24
C LEU A 17 -5.42 -0.76 -27.20
N THR A 18 -6.07 0.33 -26.80
CA THR A 18 -6.10 1.54 -27.63
C THR A 18 -4.74 2.23 -27.73
N MET A 19 -3.95 2.25 -26.64
CA MET A 19 -2.58 2.77 -26.67
C MET A 19 -1.67 1.88 -27.52
N MET A 20 -1.79 0.56 -27.40
CA MET A 20 -1.06 -0.40 -28.24
C MET A 20 -1.40 -0.23 -29.73
N SER A 21 -2.67 -0.05 -30.07
CA SER A 21 -3.11 0.23 -31.44
C SER A 21 -2.48 1.53 -31.98
N ALA A 22 -2.44 2.58 -31.14
CA ALA A 22 -1.77 3.85 -31.50
C ALA A 22 -0.25 3.68 -31.65
N TYR A 23 0.42 2.96 -30.76
CA TYR A 23 1.84 2.64 -30.88
C TYR A 23 2.14 1.85 -32.15
N HIS A 24 1.30 0.87 -32.49
CA HIS A 24 1.42 0.10 -33.71
C HIS A 24 1.27 0.99 -34.96
N ALA A 25 0.28 1.88 -34.98
CA ALA A 25 0.04 2.81 -36.10
C ALA A 25 1.20 3.81 -36.29
N GLU A 26 1.77 4.31 -35.19
CA GLU A 26 2.90 5.25 -35.20
C GLU A 26 4.28 4.54 -35.28
N ALA A 27 4.31 3.21 -35.36
CA ALA A 27 5.51 2.38 -35.34
C ALA A 27 6.42 2.63 -34.11
N VAL A 28 5.83 2.94 -32.95
CA VAL A 28 6.52 3.17 -31.67
C VAL A 28 6.52 1.87 -30.85
N ASP A 29 7.47 0.98 -31.15
CA ASP A 29 7.65 -0.29 -30.43
C ASP A 29 9.12 -0.55 -30.05
N ASP A 30 9.76 0.48 -29.54
CA ASP A 30 11.12 0.42 -28.99
C ASP A 30 11.18 -0.40 -27.68
N LEU A 31 12.39 -0.69 -27.20
CA LEU A 31 12.56 -1.35 -25.90
C LEU A 31 12.27 -0.35 -24.78
N ALA A 32 11.37 -0.72 -23.89
CA ALA A 32 10.95 0.07 -22.75
C ALA A 32 11.07 -0.74 -21.46
N THR A 33 11.45 -0.06 -20.37
CA THR A 33 11.51 -0.64 -19.03
C THR A 33 10.47 0.01 -18.14
N PHE A 34 9.61 -0.82 -17.57
CA PHE A 34 8.61 -0.43 -16.59
C PHE A 34 8.90 -1.10 -15.25
N GLU A 35 8.52 -0.44 -14.17
CA GLU A 35 8.71 -0.93 -12.81
C GLU A 35 7.41 -0.87 -12.03
N LEU A 36 7.18 -1.90 -11.20
CA LEU A 36 6.06 -1.97 -10.26
C LEU A 36 6.55 -1.74 -8.84
N TRP A 37 5.96 -0.79 -8.13
CA TRP A 37 6.20 -0.56 -6.69
C TRP A 37 4.93 -0.12 -5.97
N VAL A 38 4.97 -0.15 -4.64
CA VAL A 38 3.92 0.42 -3.78
C VAL A 38 4.37 1.81 -3.33
N ARG A 39 3.56 2.85 -3.55
CA ARG A 39 3.94 4.25 -3.28
C ARG A 39 4.18 4.53 -1.79
N GLU A 40 3.22 4.12 -0.98
CA GLU A 40 3.16 4.38 0.45
C GLU A 40 2.62 3.13 1.14
N LEU A 41 3.08 2.89 2.37
CA LEU A 41 2.52 1.84 3.19
C LEU A 41 1.13 2.28 3.68
N PRO A 42 0.12 1.39 3.69
CA PRO A 42 -1.16 1.71 4.33
C PRO A 42 -0.96 2.08 5.81
N PRO A 43 -1.91 2.80 6.42
CA PRO A 43 -1.88 3.07 7.86
C PRO A 43 -1.61 1.79 8.66
N ASP A 44 -0.80 1.93 9.71
CA ASP A 44 -0.43 0.82 10.60
C ASP A 44 0.36 -0.31 9.92
N ARG A 45 0.91 -0.12 8.71
CA ARG A 45 1.85 -1.07 8.08
C ARG A 45 3.28 -0.54 8.14
N ASN A 46 4.20 -1.39 8.61
CA ASN A 46 5.63 -1.06 8.72
C ASN A 46 6.51 -1.74 7.65
N PHE A 47 5.94 -2.70 6.92
CA PHE A 47 6.64 -3.47 5.88
C PHE A 47 5.61 -4.12 4.94
N LEU A 48 6.11 -4.70 3.83
CA LEU A 48 5.38 -5.54 2.90
C LEU A 48 6.04 -6.92 2.79
N VAL A 49 5.27 -7.94 2.44
CA VAL A 49 5.76 -9.27 2.06
C VAL A 49 5.45 -9.50 0.59
N VAL A 50 6.48 -9.52 -0.27
CA VAL A 50 6.30 -9.66 -1.72
C VAL A 50 5.68 -11.01 -2.06
N ALA A 51 4.58 -11.02 -2.82
CA ALA A 51 3.94 -12.24 -3.33
C ALA A 51 3.23 -11.98 -4.68
N GLY A 52 2.91 -13.06 -5.40
CA GLY A 52 2.22 -13.06 -6.69
C GLY A 52 3.10 -13.35 -7.91
N LEU A 53 4.42 -13.52 -7.72
CA LEU A 53 5.37 -13.66 -8.84
C LEU A 53 5.14 -14.91 -9.70
N GLU A 54 4.79 -16.05 -9.10
CA GLU A 54 4.61 -17.27 -9.90
C GLU A 54 3.46 -17.13 -10.90
N GLU A 55 2.35 -16.52 -10.50
CA GLU A 55 1.20 -16.30 -11.38
C GLU A 55 1.52 -15.27 -12.48
N VAL A 56 2.34 -14.25 -12.15
CA VAL A 56 2.94 -13.34 -13.15
C VAL A 56 3.76 -14.09 -14.18
N VAL A 57 4.65 -14.98 -13.75
CA VAL A 57 5.51 -15.76 -14.66
C VAL A 57 4.67 -16.65 -15.57
N ASP A 58 3.70 -17.36 -15.01
CA ASP A 58 2.79 -18.22 -15.78
C ASP A 58 2.00 -17.41 -16.82
N HIS A 59 1.47 -16.23 -16.44
CA HIS A 59 0.75 -15.36 -17.37
C HIS A 59 1.64 -14.84 -18.50
N LEU A 60 2.82 -14.30 -18.19
CA LEU A 60 3.73 -13.78 -19.21
C LEU A 60 4.15 -14.85 -20.22
N LEU A 61 4.47 -16.06 -19.75
CA LEU A 61 4.91 -17.16 -20.62
C LEU A 61 3.76 -17.76 -21.45
N ALA A 62 2.52 -17.63 -20.99
CA ALA A 62 1.33 -18.12 -21.68
C ALA A 62 0.59 -17.02 -22.47
N LEU A 63 1.06 -15.77 -22.43
CA LEU A 63 0.40 -14.61 -23.00
C LEU A 63 0.18 -14.79 -24.51
N GLN A 64 -1.09 -14.78 -24.91
CA GLN A 64 -1.53 -14.84 -26.29
C GLN A 64 -2.98 -14.37 -26.42
N PHE A 65 -3.38 -14.00 -27.64
CA PHE A 65 -4.76 -13.77 -28.03
C PHE A 65 -5.24 -14.96 -28.87
N ASP A 66 -6.34 -15.60 -28.46
CA ASP A 66 -6.94 -16.68 -29.24
C ASP A 66 -7.92 -16.14 -30.31
N ASP A 67 -8.41 -17.03 -31.18
CA ASP A 67 -9.35 -16.65 -32.25
C ASP A 67 -10.66 -16.05 -31.71
N GLY A 68 -11.08 -16.46 -30.51
CA GLY A 68 -12.24 -15.91 -29.81
C GLY A 68 -12.00 -14.48 -29.34
N ASP A 69 -10.84 -14.24 -28.73
CA ASP A 69 -10.40 -12.91 -28.30
C ASP A 69 -10.37 -11.95 -29.50
N LEU A 70 -9.74 -12.36 -30.60
CA LEU A 70 -9.62 -11.55 -31.82
C LEU A 70 -10.95 -11.31 -32.52
N SER A 71 -11.85 -12.29 -32.51
CA SER A 71 -13.22 -12.14 -33.03
C SER A 71 -14.00 -11.11 -32.22
N TYR A 72 -13.89 -11.14 -30.89
CA TYR A 72 -14.48 -10.14 -30.01
C TYR A 72 -13.92 -8.75 -30.28
N LEU A 73 -12.60 -8.58 -30.32
CA LEU A 73 -11.99 -7.27 -30.60
C LEU A 73 -12.39 -6.72 -31.98
N ARG A 74 -12.53 -7.58 -32.99
CA ARG A 74 -13.05 -7.20 -34.31
C ARG A 74 -14.48 -6.69 -34.24
N SER A 75 -15.33 -7.32 -33.42
CA SER A 75 -16.74 -6.94 -33.24
C SER A 75 -16.93 -5.55 -32.61
N LEU A 76 -15.90 -5.02 -31.95
CA LEU A 76 -15.93 -3.67 -31.37
C LEU A 76 -15.79 -2.57 -32.43
N GLU A 77 -15.32 -2.89 -33.65
CA GLU A 77 -15.09 -1.93 -34.73
C GLU A 77 -14.13 -0.77 -34.37
N MET A 78 -13.33 -0.95 -33.31
CA MET A 78 -12.35 0.05 -32.82
C MET A 78 -10.93 -0.17 -33.33
N PHE A 79 -10.62 -1.36 -33.85
CA PHE A 79 -9.26 -1.81 -34.14
C PHE A 79 -9.08 -2.14 -35.62
N THR A 80 -7.97 -1.69 -36.21
CA THR A 80 -7.62 -1.98 -37.62
C THR A 80 -7.30 -3.47 -37.80
N PRO A 81 -7.61 -4.08 -38.97
CA PRO A 81 -7.23 -5.46 -39.27
C PRO A 81 -5.74 -5.76 -39.03
N GLU A 82 -4.85 -4.83 -39.39
CA GLU A 82 -3.40 -4.97 -39.25
C GLU A 82 -2.97 -5.10 -37.79
N PHE A 83 -3.56 -4.29 -36.90
CA PHE A 83 -3.32 -4.41 -35.45
C PHE A 83 -3.86 -5.72 -34.88
N LEU A 84 -5.04 -6.17 -35.33
CA LEU A 84 -5.57 -7.47 -34.90
C LEU A 84 -4.70 -8.64 -35.36
N ASP A 85 -4.11 -8.56 -36.55
CA ASP A 85 -3.14 -9.53 -37.03
C ASP A 85 -1.85 -9.48 -36.20
N HIS A 86 -1.39 -8.29 -35.80
CA HIS A 86 -0.27 -8.14 -34.85
C HIS A 86 -0.56 -8.82 -33.50
N LEU A 87 -1.76 -8.66 -32.93
CA LEU A 87 -2.14 -9.31 -31.67
C LEU A 87 -2.16 -10.84 -31.75
N ARG A 88 -2.51 -11.42 -32.91
CA ARG A 88 -2.51 -12.88 -33.11
C ARG A 88 -1.13 -13.51 -32.86
N ASP A 89 -0.10 -12.85 -33.36
CA ASP A 89 1.28 -13.32 -33.28
C ASP A 89 2.00 -12.84 -32.01
N LEU A 90 1.40 -11.92 -31.25
CA LEU A 90 1.98 -11.36 -30.04
C LEU A 90 2.26 -12.46 -29.02
N ARG A 91 3.51 -12.52 -28.56
CA ARG A 91 3.98 -13.34 -27.43
C ARG A 91 4.92 -12.48 -26.60
N PHE A 92 5.00 -12.76 -25.29
CA PHE A 92 5.98 -12.07 -24.45
C PHE A 92 7.40 -12.54 -24.79
N THR A 93 8.24 -11.61 -25.25
CA THR A 93 9.65 -11.84 -25.61
C THR A 93 10.62 -11.08 -24.70
N GLY A 94 10.09 -10.30 -23.75
CA GLY A 94 10.87 -9.47 -22.83
C GLY A 94 11.60 -10.21 -21.71
N ASP A 95 12.18 -9.40 -20.83
CA ASP A 95 12.85 -9.79 -19.60
C ASP A 95 12.02 -9.35 -18.38
N LEU A 96 12.06 -10.16 -17.30
CA LEU A 96 11.48 -9.87 -16.00
C LEU A 96 12.55 -10.04 -14.91
N TRP A 97 12.67 -9.04 -14.03
CA TRP A 97 13.35 -9.19 -12.75
C TRP A 97 12.37 -8.89 -11.63
N ALA A 98 12.50 -9.59 -10.51
CA ALA A 98 11.64 -9.39 -9.36
C ALA A 98 12.37 -9.68 -8.07
N MET A 99 11.91 -9.09 -6.98
CA MET A 99 12.20 -9.59 -5.64
C MET A 99 11.62 -11.01 -5.51
N PRO A 100 12.40 -12.01 -5.06
CA PRO A 100 11.86 -13.34 -4.79
C PRO A 100 10.68 -13.28 -3.80
N GLU A 101 9.61 -14.06 -4.02
CA GLU A 101 8.45 -14.05 -3.11
C GLU A 101 8.84 -14.37 -1.66
N GLY A 102 8.14 -13.78 -0.69
CA GLY A 102 8.48 -13.85 0.72
C GLY A 102 9.61 -12.90 1.13
N THR A 103 10.15 -12.10 0.21
CA THR A 103 11.07 -11.01 0.58
C THR A 103 10.30 -9.91 1.30
N ILE A 104 10.86 -9.39 2.39
CA ILE A 104 10.32 -8.19 3.05
C ILE A 104 10.70 -6.98 2.20
N ALA A 105 9.76 -6.11 1.88
CA ALA A 105 9.97 -4.90 1.08
C ALA A 105 9.32 -3.68 1.73
N PHE A 106 9.66 -2.50 1.23
CA PHE A 106 9.13 -1.23 1.73
C PHE A 106 8.56 -0.37 0.60
N ALA A 107 7.87 0.71 0.97
CA ALA A 107 7.31 1.64 0.01
C ALA A 107 8.41 2.32 -0.83
N GLY A 108 8.13 2.55 -2.11
CA GLY A 108 9.06 3.17 -3.06
C GLY A 108 10.06 2.20 -3.72
N GLU A 109 10.24 1.00 -3.18
CA GLU A 109 11.14 -0.01 -3.75
C GLU A 109 10.49 -0.74 -4.93
N PRO A 110 11.15 -0.85 -6.11
CA PRO A 110 10.63 -1.66 -7.21
C PRO A 110 10.56 -3.14 -6.79
N LEU A 111 9.34 -3.69 -6.76
CA LEU A 111 9.10 -5.10 -6.46
C LEU A 111 9.43 -5.98 -7.66
N LEU A 112 9.14 -5.48 -8.86
CA LEU A 112 9.54 -6.08 -10.13
C LEU A 112 9.78 -5.02 -11.20
N ARG A 113 10.46 -5.43 -12.27
CA ARG A 113 10.69 -4.64 -13.48
C ARG A 113 10.59 -5.51 -14.73
N VAL A 114 9.95 -4.97 -15.76
CA VAL A 114 9.76 -5.60 -17.07
C VAL A 114 10.50 -4.77 -18.10
N ARG A 115 11.34 -5.40 -18.91
CA ARG A 115 11.97 -4.79 -20.09
C ARG A 115 11.57 -5.57 -21.33
N ALA A 116 10.73 -4.99 -22.17
CA ALA A 116 10.22 -5.64 -23.38
C ALA A 116 10.02 -4.61 -24.49
N ARG A 117 9.54 -5.09 -25.66
CA ARG A 117 8.93 -4.22 -26.67
C ARG A 117 7.81 -3.40 -26.03
N ARG A 118 7.68 -2.12 -26.38
CA ARG A 118 6.77 -1.18 -25.72
C ARG A 118 5.34 -1.71 -25.67
N ILE A 119 4.85 -2.32 -26.75
CA ILE A 119 3.50 -2.91 -26.82
C ILE A 119 3.35 -4.06 -25.80
N GLU A 120 4.34 -4.96 -25.71
CA GLU A 120 4.35 -6.06 -24.74
C GLU A 120 4.45 -5.55 -23.29
N ALA A 121 5.34 -4.58 -23.03
CA ALA A 121 5.57 -4.03 -21.70
C ALA A 121 4.37 -3.25 -21.16
N GLN A 122 3.60 -2.63 -22.06
CA GLN A 122 2.39 -1.88 -21.75
C GLN A 122 1.20 -2.82 -21.45
N LEU A 123 0.96 -3.83 -22.30
CA LEU A 123 -0.17 -4.77 -22.17
C LEU A 123 -0.27 -5.43 -20.79
N VAL A 124 0.87 -5.72 -20.17
CA VAL A 124 0.93 -6.49 -18.93
C VAL A 124 0.64 -5.66 -17.66
N GLU A 125 0.51 -4.34 -17.77
CA GLU A 125 0.31 -3.42 -16.63
C GLU A 125 -0.85 -3.84 -15.72
N THR A 126 -2.05 -4.02 -16.30
CA THR A 126 -3.27 -4.35 -15.55
C THR A 126 -3.12 -5.66 -14.78
N PHE A 127 -2.62 -6.72 -15.43
CA PHE A 127 -2.45 -8.03 -14.79
C PHE A 127 -1.41 -7.99 -13.66
N LEU A 128 -0.25 -7.39 -13.92
CA LEU A 128 0.82 -7.28 -12.92
C LEU A 128 0.35 -6.52 -11.67
N LEU A 129 -0.35 -5.40 -11.85
CA LEU A 129 -0.89 -4.62 -10.76
C LEU A 129 -1.93 -5.42 -9.96
N ALA A 130 -2.91 -6.03 -10.62
CA ALA A 130 -3.96 -6.79 -9.95
C ALA A 130 -3.37 -7.93 -9.09
N THR A 131 -2.46 -8.71 -9.66
CA THR A 131 -1.92 -9.92 -9.00
C THR A 131 -0.92 -9.58 -7.90
N VAL A 132 0.12 -8.78 -8.20
CA VAL A 132 1.21 -8.53 -7.26
C VAL A 132 0.74 -7.70 -6.06
N THR A 133 -0.11 -6.70 -6.29
CA THR A 133 -0.59 -5.86 -5.19
C THR A 133 -1.55 -6.62 -4.28
N PHE A 134 -2.43 -7.45 -4.83
CA PHE A 134 -3.36 -8.26 -4.05
C PHE A 134 -2.65 -9.31 -3.20
N GLU A 135 -1.78 -10.13 -3.79
CA GLU A 135 -1.09 -11.17 -3.01
C GLU A 135 -0.10 -10.58 -2.00
N THR A 136 0.61 -9.49 -2.35
CA THR A 136 1.49 -8.77 -1.40
C THR A 136 0.69 -8.22 -0.22
N MET A 137 -0.51 -7.67 -0.45
CA MET A 137 -1.40 -7.18 0.60
C MET A 137 -1.79 -8.30 1.57
N ILE A 138 -2.27 -9.43 1.04
CA ILE A 138 -2.73 -10.56 1.86
C ILE A 138 -1.57 -11.23 2.60
N ALA A 139 -0.42 -11.43 1.95
CA ALA A 139 0.76 -11.99 2.58
C ALA A 139 1.27 -11.08 3.72
N THR A 140 1.23 -9.77 3.52
CA THR A 140 1.57 -8.78 4.56
C THR A 140 0.59 -8.85 5.73
N LYS A 141 -0.73 -8.91 5.46
CA LYS A 141 -1.76 -9.06 6.49
C LYS A 141 -1.55 -10.34 7.30
N ALA A 142 -1.29 -11.46 6.64
CA ALA A 142 -1.03 -12.73 7.29
C ALA A 142 0.25 -12.73 8.14
N ALA A 143 1.30 -12.04 7.69
CA ALA A 143 2.52 -11.87 8.48
C ALA A 143 2.26 -11.10 9.78
N ARG A 144 1.41 -10.08 9.74
CA ARG A 144 0.99 -9.33 10.95
C ARG A 144 0.18 -10.20 11.90
N VAL A 145 -0.73 -11.02 11.38
CA VAL A 145 -1.46 -12.01 12.18
C VAL A 145 -0.49 -13.00 12.83
N ALA A 146 0.54 -13.46 12.09
CA ALA A 146 1.56 -14.36 12.60
C ALA A 146 2.40 -13.73 13.73
N LEU A 147 2.77 -12.45 13.58
CA LEU A 147 3.49 -11.70 14.63
C LEU A 147 2.62 -11.56 15.89
N ALA A 148 1.35 -11.20 15.72
CA ALA A 148 0.40 -11.06 16.83
C ALA A 148 0.11 -12.39 17.54
N SER A 149 0.08 -13.51 16.82
CA SER A 149 -0.19 -14.84 17.39
C SER A 149 1.02 -15.45 18.12
N GLY A 150 2.22 -14.94 17.87
CA GLY A 150 3.47 -15.46 18.42
C GLY A 150 3.68 -16.93 18.04
N ALA A 151 3.91 -17.80 19.03
CA ALA A 151 4.12 -19.23 18.79
C ALA A 151 2.83 -20.00 18.43
N ARG A 152 1.65 -19.38 18.59
CA ARG A 152 0.36 -20.04 18.34
C ARG A 152 0.09 -20.06 16.84
N PRO A 153 -0.24 -21.23 16.24
CA PRO A 153 -0.60 -21.29 14.83
C PRO A 153 -1.95 -20.62 14.58
N PHE A 154 -2.13 -20.11 13.37
CA PHE A 154 -3.44 -19.70 12.88
C PHE A 154 -3.74 -20.35 11.52
N ALA A 155 -5.02 -20.57 11.25
CA ALA A 155 -5.52 -21.12 10.01
C ALA A 155 -6.30 -20.05 9.21
N ASP A 156 -6.16 -20.09 7.89
CA ASP A 156 -6.96 -19.29 6.96
C ASP A 156 -8.37 -19.89 6.78
N PHE A 157 -9.38 -19.16 7.24
CA PHE A 157 -10.81 -19.46 7.08
C PHE A 157 -11.54 -18.45 6.18
N SER A 158 -10.82 -17.77 5.29
CA SER A 158 -11.33 -16.63 4.54
C SER A 158 -12.20 -16.97 3.32
N ALA A 159 -12.11 -18.19 2.78
CA ALA A 159 -12.64 -18.54 1.44
C ALA A 159 -14.10 -18.09 1.19
N ARG A 160 -14.98 -18.20 2.19
CA ARG A 160 -16.41 -17.84 2.07
C ARG A 160 -16.70 -16.32 2.02
N ARG A 161 -15.69 -15.49 2.29
CA ARG A 161 -15.78 -14.01 2.27
C ARG A 161 -14.78 -13.36 1.31
N ALA A 162 -13.90 -14.16 0.71
CA ALA A 162 -13.02 -13.67 -0.35
C ALA A 162 -13.85 -13.15 -1.54
N HIS A 163 -13.29 -12.20 -2.28
CA HIS A 163 -13.97 -11.52 -3.40
C HIS A 163 -13.98 -12.36 -4.69
N GLY A 164 -14.48 -13.60 -4.60
CA GLY A 164 -14.58 -14.55 -5.71
C GLY A 164 -13.75 -15.81 -5.52
N ALA A 165 -14.03 -16.83 -6.34
CA ALA A 165 -13.42 -18.16 -6.22
C ALA A 165 -11.90 -18.15 -6.48
N ALA A 166 -11.43 -17.37 -7.47
CA ALA A 166 -10.01 -17.23 -7.75
C ALA A 166 -9.28 -16.54 -6.59
N ALA A 167 -9.83 -15.41 -6.11
CA ALA A 167 -9.31 -14.68 -4.95
C ALA A 167 -9.25 -15.58 -3.71
N ALA A 168 -10.24 -16.45 -3.46
CA ALA A 168 -10.22 -17.37 -2.33
C ALA A 168 -9.02 -18.32 -2.35
N VAL A 169 -8.58 -18.77 -3.53
CA VAL A 169 -7.42 -19.66 -3.70
C VAL A 169 -6.11 -18.88 -3.54
N GLN A 170 -6.02 -17.68 -4.11
CA GLN A 170 -4.87 -16.78 -3.97
C GLN A 170 -4.68 -16.33 -2.52
N VAL A 171 -5.77 -16.00 -1.80
CA VAL A 171 -5.73 -15.64 -0.37
C VAL A 171 -5.11 -16.75 0.45
N ALA A 172 -5.51 -18.01 0.25
CA ALA A 172 -4.97 -19.13 0.98
C ALA A 172 -3.46 -19.32 0.74
N ARG A 173 -3.01 -19.13 -0.51
CA ARG A 173 -1.59 -19.18 -0.88
C ARG A 173 -0.80 -18.05 -0.20
N ALA A 174 -1.23 -16.80 -0.38
CA ALA A 174 -0.58 -15.64 0.19
C ALA A 174 -0.59 -15.66 1.72
N ALA A 175 -1.68 -16.12 2.35
CA ALA A 175 -1.78 -16.27 3.79
C ALA A 175 -0.79 -17.31 4.32
N PHE A 176 -0.61 -18.43 3.63
CA PHE A 176 0.39 -19.44 3.99
C PHE A 176 1.82 -18.90 3.89
N ILE A 177 2.12 -18.14 2.83
CA ILE A 177 3.39 -17.43 2.65
C ILE A 177 3.64 -16.47 3.83
N GLY A 178 2.64 -15.69 4.20
CA GLY A 178 2.72 -14.70 5.27
C GLY A 178 2.82 -15.32 6.68
N GLY A 179 2.29 -16.52 6.90
CA GLY A 179 2.50 -17.21 8.17
C GLY A 179 1.46 -18.26 8.56
N ALA A 180 0.31 -18.34 7.87
CA ALA A 180 -0.77 -19.27 8.20
C ALA A 180 -0.24 -20.71 8.24
N ALA A 181 -0.62 -21.48 9.26
CA ALA A 181 -0.24 -22.87 9.42
C ALA A 181 -0.96 -23.80 8.43
N SER A 182 -2.19 -23.46 8.09
CA SER A 182 -3.09 -24.24 7.25
C SER A 182 -4.19 -23.36 6.63
N THR A 183 -4.96 -23.92 5.72
CA THR A 183 -6.16 -23.28 5.13
C THR A 183 -7.36 -24.22 5.18
N SER A 184 -8.57 -23.64 5.20
CA SER A 184 -9.81 -24.38 4.94
C SER A 184 -10.10 -24.56 3.44
N ASN A 185 -9.35 -23.88 2.57
CA ASN A 185 -9.53 -23.95 1.13
C ASN A 185 -8.89 -25.21 0.54
N VAL A 186 -9.73 -26.22 0.26
CA VAL A 186 -9.29 -27.53 -0.26
C VAL A 186 -8.63 -27.42 -1.63
N GLU A 187 -9.08 -26.50 -2.49
CA GLU A 187 -8.47 -26.32 -3.81
C GLU A 187 -7.07 -25.71 -3.72
N ALA A 188 -6.86 -24.77 -2.79
CA ALA A 188 -5.52 -24.24 -2.51
C ALA A 188 -4.59 -25.33 -1.94
N GLY A 189 -5.09 -26.18 -1.04
CA GLY A 189 -4.35 -27.35 -0.55
C GLY A 189 -3.92 -28.29 -1.67
N ARG A 190 -4.84 -28.59 -2.61
CA ARG A 190 -4.56 -29.43 -3.78
C ARG A 190 -3.53 -28.80 -4.73
N ARG A 191 -3.66 -27.49 -5.02
CA ARG A 191 -2.80 -26.79 -5.98
C ARG A 191 -1.39 -26.54 -5.47
N PHE A 192 -1.25 -26.20 -4.19
CA PHE A 192 0.00 -25.68 -3.64
C PHE A 192 0.62 -26.59 -2.57
N GLY A 193 -0.02 -27.69 -2.19
CA GLY A 193 0.48 -28.57 -1.12
C GLY A 193 0.32 -27.99 0.29
N ILE A 194 -0.49 -26.93 0.43
CA ILE A 194 -0.73 -26.28 1.73
C ILE A 194 -1.51 -27.24 2.64
N PRO A 195 -1.11 -27.41 3.92
CA PRO A 195 -1.88 -28.19 4.88
C PRO A 195 -3.33 -27.71 4.97
N VAL A 196 -4.27 -28.65 4.80
CA VAL A 196 -5.70 -28.36 4.93
C VAL A 196 -6.15 -28.64 6.36
N SER A 197 -6.92 -27.73 6.93
CA SER A 197 -7.53 -27.90 8.25
C SER A 197 -8.98 -27.43 8.24
N GLY A 198 -9.83 -28.12 8.97
CA GLY A 198 -11.22 -27.76 9.16
C GLY A 198 -11.79 -28.38 10.42
N THR A 199 -12.95 -27.90 10.83
CA THR A 199 -13.71 -28.41 11.98
C THR A 199 -15.08 -28.86 11.51
N MET A 200 -16.07 -28.83 12.41
CA MET A 200 -17.49 -28.76 12.08
C MET A 200 -18.03 -27.32 12.04
N ALA A 201 -19.23 -27.14 11.51
CA ALA A 201 -19.99 -25.89 11.52
C ALA A 201 -21.29 -26.06 12.32
N HIS A 202 -21.90 -24.97 12.78
CA HIS A 202 -23.17 -25.01 13.53
C HIS A 202 -24.28 -25.75 12.78
N SER A 203 -24.33 -25.66 11.44
CA SER A 203 -25.33 -26.39 10.63
C SER A 203 -25.26 -27.91 10.81
N PHE A 204 -24.08 -28.48 11.05
CA PHE A 204 -23.93 -29.90 11.36
C PHE A 204 -24.59 -30.23 12.69
N ILE A 205 -24.32 -29.45 13.74
CA ILE A 205 -24.87 -29.65 15.09
C ILE A 205 -26.40 -29.52 15.08
N LEU A 206 -26.91 -28.48 14.42
CA LEU A 206 -28.35 -28.21 14.26
C LEU A 206 -29.11 -29.28 13.44
N SER A 207 -28.40 -30.19 12.78
CA SER A 207 -29.00 -31.30 12.02
C SER A 207 -29.26 -32.56 12.88
N PHE A 208 -28.88 -32.55 14.16
CA PHE A 208 -29.11 -33.65 15.10
C PHE A 208 -30.15 -33.26 16.17
N PRO A 209 -30.76 -34.24 16.87
CA PRO A 209 -31.71 -33.97 17.93
C PRO A 209 -31.14 -33.15 19.10
N ASP A 210 -29.84 -33.29 19.35
CA ASP A 210 -29.11 -32.62 20.42
C ASP A 210 -27.60 -32.53 20.11
N GLU A 211 -26.91 -31.64 20.80
CA GLU A 211 -25.48 -31.35 20.60
C GLU A 211 -24.57 -32.55 20.90
N LEU A 212 -24.87 -33.34 21.94
CA LEU A 212 -24.08 -34.51 22.31
C LEU A 212 -24.17 -35.59 21.23
N SER A 213 -25.36 -35.83 20.67
CA SER A 213 -25.58 -36.73 19.55
C SER A 213 -24.77 -36.31 18.31
N ALA A 214 -24.69 -35.00 18.01
CA ALA A 214 -23.86 -34.48 16.93
C ALA A 214 -22.37 -34.71 17.20
N PHE A 215 -21.87 -34.40 18.39
CA PHE A 215 -20.46 -34.59 18.74
C PHE A 215 -20.05 -36.06 18.68
N ARG A 216 -20.86 -36.97 19.21
CA ARG A 216 -20.62 -38.42 19.08
C ARG A 216 -20.61 -38.87 17.62
N ALA A 217 -21.50 -38.34 16.79
CA ALA A 217 -21.52 -38.66 15.36
C ALA A 217 -20.24 -38.23 14.65
N TYR A 218 -19.77 -37.00 14.92
CA TYR A 218 -18.52 -36.51 14.34
C TYR A 218 -17.30 -37.29 14.84
N ALA A 219 -17.22 -37.55 16.15
CA ALA A 219 -16.13 -38.29 16.77
C ALA A 219 -16.01 -39.74 16.25
N ARG A 220 -17.13 -40.41 15.93
CA ARG A 220 -17.09 -41.73 15.29
C ARG A 220 -16.46 -41.70 13.89
N SER A 221 -16.66 -40.61 13.13
CA SER A 221 -16.08 -40.46 11.80
C SER A 221 -14.64 -39.99 11.84
N TYR A 222 -14.26 -39.25 12.88
CA TYR A 222 -12.93 -38.67 13.05
C TYR A 222 -12.39 -38.96 14.47
N PRO A 223 -12.08 -40.24 14.78
CA PRO A 223 -11.73 -40.67 16.14
C PRO A 223 -10.35 -40.21 16.62
N GLU A 224 -9.52 -39.69 15.72
CA GLU A 224 -8.14 -39.27 16.01
C GLU A 224 -7.98 -37.78 15.71
N GLY A 225 -8.15 -36.94 16.74
CA GLY A 225 -7.80 -35.52 16.65
C GLY A 225 -8.88 -34.60 16.07
N GLY A 226 -10.15 -35.01 16.10
CA GLY A 226 -11.28 -34.16 15.70
C GLY A 226 -11.40 -32.87 16.53
N THR A 227 -12.06 -31.85 15.96
CA THR A 227 -12.35 -30.57 16.62
C THR A 227 -13.85 -30.34 16.75
N LEU A 228 -14.34 -30.14 17.97
CA LEU A 228 -15.77 -29.94 18.27
C LEU A 228 -16.08 -28.44 18.50
N LEU A 229 -17.16 -27.93 17.91
CA LEU A 229 -17.62 -26.55 18.08
C LEU A 229 -18.59 -26.44 19.25
N VAL A 230 -18.19 -25.77 20.33
CA VAL A 230 -18.85 -25.91 21.66
C VAL A 230 -19.82 -24.78 22.02
N ASP A 231 -19.99 -23.77 21.16
CA ASP A 231 -20.77 -22.57 21.47
C ASP A 231 -22.07 -22.45 20.64
N THR A 232 -22.67 -23.58 20.22
CA THR A 232 -23.92 -23.55 19.44
C THR A 232 -25.11 -23.11 20.29
N TYR A 233 -25.18 -23.54 21.55
CA TYR A 233 -26.24 -23.15 22.49
C TYR A 233 -25.68 -22.44 23.72
N SER A 234 -24.69 -23.05 24.37
CA SER A 234 -23.93 -22.47 25.49
C SER A 234 -22.57 -23.14 25.57
N THR A 235 -21.50 -22.35 25.68
CA THR A 235 -20.13 -22.86 25.77
C THR A 235 -19.96 -23.87 26.91
N SER A 236 -20.52 -23.59 28.08
CA SER A 236 -20.36 -24.47 29.25
C SER A 236 -21.02 -25.84 29.02
N SER A 237 -22.24 -25.88 28.46
CA SER A 237 -22.88 -27.16 28.13
C SER A 237 -22.16 -27.89 27.01
N GLY A 238 -21.69 -27.17 25.98
CA GLY A 238 -20.94 -27.75 24.88
C GLY A 238 -19.61 -28.34 25.32
N VAL A 239 -18.88 -27.69 26.22
CA VAL A 239 -17.64 -28.25 26.79
C VAL A 239 -17.94 -29.50 27.63
N ALA A 240 -19.02 -29.51 28.43
CA ALA A 240 -19.42 -30.71 29.17
C ALA A 240 -19.74 -31.90 28.23
N ASN A 241 -20.41 -31.63 27.12
CA ASN A 241 -20.66 -32.61 26.06
C ASN A 241 -19.36 -33.08 25.40
N ALA A 242 -18.44 -32.17 25.08
CA ALA A 242 -17.14 -32.48 24.49
C ALA A 242 -16.26 -33.34 25.43
N ILE A 243 -16.26 -33.06 26.73
CA ILE A 243 -15.56 -33.86 27.76
C ILE A 243 -16.11 -35.29 27.78
N SER A 244 -17.45 -35.46 27.69
CA SER A 244 -18.07 -36.78 27.64
C SER A 244 -17.61 -37.57 26.42
N VAL A 245 -17.58 -36.92 25.25
CA VAL A 245 -17.11 -37.54 23.99
C VAL A 245 -15.61 -37.84 24.03
N ALA A 246 -14.78 -36.98 24.62
CA ALA A 246 -13.35 -37.20 24.77
C ALA A 246 -13.07 -38.49 25.57
N LYS A 247 -13.73 -38.67 26.71
CA LYS A 247 -13.60 -39.89 27.54
C LYS A 247 -14.10 -41.14 26.84
N GLU A 248 -15.18 -41.03 26.06
CA GLU A 248 -15.69 -42.13 25.23
C GLU A 248 -14.67 -42.52 24.15
N LEU A 249 -14.01 -41.54 23.51
CA LEU A 249 -12.94 -41.78 22.54
C LEU A 249 -11.72 -42.47 23.18
N GLU A 250 -11.25 -41.97 24.32
CA GLU A 250 -10.12 -42.56 25.06
C GLU A 250 -10.36 -44.05 25.38
N ALA A 251 -11.57 -44.41 25.80
CA ALA A 251 -11.96 -45.79 26.09
C ALA A 251 -11.89 -46.73 24.86
N THR A 252 -11.88 -46.16 23.65
CA THR A 252 -11.77 -46.89 22.37
C THR A 252 -10.43 -46.68 21.68
N GLY A 253 -9.47 -46.02 22.34
CA GLY A 253 -8.13 -45.74 21.80
C GLY A 253 -8.04 -44.51 20.88
N GLY A 254 -9.13 -43.75 20.74
CA GLY A 254 -9.15 -42.45 20.05
C GLY A 254 -8.82 -41.29 21.00
N TYR A 255 -8.81 -40.07 20.46
CA TYR A 255 -8.59 -38.85 21.25
C TYR A 255 -9.25 -37.63 20.60
N LEU A 256 -9.70 -36.70 21.44
CA LEU A 256 -10.20 -35.39 20.99
C LEU A 256 -9.03 -34.43 20.77
N GLY A 257 -8.96 -33.80 19.59
CA GLY A 257 -7.82 -32.93 19.25
C GLY A 257 -7.99 -31.48 19.73
N ALA A 258 -9.22 -30.97 19.69
CA ALA A 258 -9.52 -29.61 20.11
C ALA A 258 -11.02 -29.36 20.35
N VAL A 259 -11.30 -28.25 21.03
CA VAL A 259 -12.61 -27.58 21.02
C VAL A 259 -12.47 -26.20 20.37
N ARG A 260 -13.53 -25.72 19.71
CA ARG A 260 -13.57 -24.40 19.08
C ARG A 260 -14.65 -23.51 19.70
N ILE A 261 -14.27 -22.27 20.00
CA ILE A 261 -15.17 -21.16 20.37
C ILE A 261 -15.17 -20.12 19.24
N ASP A 262 -16.34 -19.57 18.89
CA ASP A 262 -16.54 -18.67 17.74
C ASP A 262 -17.31 -17.38 18.08
N SER A 263 -17.76 -17.22 19.33
CA SER A 263 -18.62 -16.11 19.75
C SER A 263 -18.38 -15.70 21.22
N GLY A 264 -18.96 -14.57 21.61
CA GLY A 264 -18.87 -14.03 22.97
C GLY A 264 -17.55 -13.32 23.28
N ASP A 265 -17.26 -13.15 24.57
CA ASP A 265 -15.95 -12.69 25.04
C ASP A 265 -14.97 -13.86 24.99
N LEU A 266 -14.23 -13.98 23.89
CA LEU A 266 -13.32 -15.09 23.65
C LEU A 266 -12.27 -15.28 24.76
N ALA A 267 -11.85 -14.22 25.46
CA ALA A 267 -10.90 -14.35 26.56
C ALA A 267 -11.55 -15.00 27.78
N ALA A 268 -12.75 -14.55 28.15
CA ALA A 268 -13.52 -15.12 29.25
C ALA A 268 -13.94 -16.56 28.94
N GLU A 269 -14.47 -16.80 27.75
CA GLU A 269 -14.90 -18.13 27.29
C GLU A 269 -13.72 -19.12 27.26
N ALA A 270 -12.55 -18.72 26.75
CA ALA A 270 -11.36 -19.58 26.75
C ALA A 270 -10.95 -19.99 28.17
N ARG A 271 -11.02 -19.09 29.16
CA ARG A 271 -10.69 -19.42 30.57
C ARG A 271 -11.67 -20.42 31.16
N VAL A 272 -12.96 -20.27 30.88
CA VAL A 272 -13.99 -21.22 31.32
C VAL A 272 -13.75 -22.59 30.68
N VAL A 273 -13.55 -22.62 29.36
CA VAL A 273 -13.28 -23.86 28.61
C VAL A 273 -12.05 -24.57 29.15
N ARG A 274 -10.92 -23.85 29.28
CA ARG A 274 -9.65 -24.42 29.78
C ARG A 274 -9.81 -25.00 31.18
N SER A 275 -10.44 -24.25 32.10
CA SER A 275 -10.70 -24.69 33.47
C SER A 275 -11.53 -25.99 33.52
N MET A 276 -12.56 -26.09 32.68
CA MET A 276 -13.41 -27.28 32.61
C MET A 276 -12.66 -28.49 32.05
N LEU A 277 -11.87 -28.32 30.99
CA LEU A 277 -11.06 -29.38 30.40
C LEU A 277 -9.98 -29.87 31.40
N ASP A 278 -9.29 -28.95 32.07
CA ASP A 278 -8.23 -29.29 33.03
C ASP A 278 -8.81 -30.02 34.25
N SER A 279 -9.97 -29.57 34.75
CA SER A 279 -10.69 -30.25 35.84
C SER A 279 -11.14 -31.67 35.46
N ALA A 280 -11.30 -31.93 34.16
CA ALA A 280 -11.64 -33.25 33.63
C ALA A 280 -10.41 -34.11 33.29
N GLY A 281 -9.20 -33.59 33.44
CA GLY A 281 -7.94 -34.27 33.13
C GLY A 281 -7.52 -34.19 31.66
N LEU A 282 -8.10 -33.28 30.87
CA LEU A 282 -7.93 -33.19 29.40
C LEU A 282 -7.06 -32.00 29.00
N ALA A 283 -5.87 -31.90 29.60
CA ALA A 283 -4.96 -30.77 29.41
C ALA A 283 -4.42 -30.66 27.96
N GLU A 284 -4.35 -31.78 27.25
CA GLU A 284 -3.89 -31.88 25.86
C GLU A 284 -4.92 -31.44 24.81
N VAL A 285 -6.21 -31.38 25.15
CA VAL A 285 -7.26 -30.91 24.24
C VAL A 285 -7.09 -29.42 24.02
N ARG A 286 -6.81 -29.01 22.78
CA ARG A 286 -6.54 -27.61 22.44
C ARG A 286 -7.79 -26.74 22.42
N VAL A 287 -7.64 -25.46 22.73
CA VAL A 287 -8.67 -24.42 22.58
C VAL A 287 -8.38 -23.61 21.32
N VAL A 288 -9.29 -23.68 20.35
CA VAL A 288 -9.23 -22.91 19.10
C VAL A 288 -10.24 -21.77 19.15
N ALA A 289 -9.80 -20.54 18.85
CA ALA A 289 -10.70 -19.40 18.76
C ALA A 289 -10.88 -18.95 17.30
N SER A 290 -12.12 -18.68 16.90
CA SER A 290 -12.47 -17.98 15.66
C SER A 290 -13.54 -16.91 15.96
N GLY A 291 -13.98 -16.18 14.92
CA GLY A 291 -15.02 -15.15 15.06
C GLY A 291 -14.46 -13.74 14.92
N ASP A 292 -14.52 -13.19 13.69
CA ASP A 292 -14.11 -11.82 13.34
C ASP A 292 -12.74 -11.34 13.87
N LEU A 293 -11.81 -12.28 14.08
CA LEU A 293 -10.45 -12.00 14.50
C LEU A 293 -9.65 -11.25 13.43
N ASP A 294 -8.81 -10.32 13.88
CA ASP A 294 -7.66 -9.75 13.17
C ASP A 294 -6.43 -9.75 14.08
N GLU A 295 -5.30 -9.25 13.57
CA GLU A 295 -4.06 -9.14 14.33
C GLU A 295 -4.21 -8.34 15.63
N PHE A 296 -5.08 -7.32 15.68
CA PHE A 296 -5.27 -6.51 16.88
C PHE A 296 -6.10 -7.25 17.93
N ALA A 297 -7.14 -7.97 17.51
CA ALA A 297 -7.90 -8.84 18.40
C ALA A 297 -7.02 -9.95 18.96
N ILE A 298 -6.19 -10.57 18.11
CA ILE A 298 -5.26 -11.63 18.52
C ILE A 298 -4.20 -11.08 19.47
N GLU A 299 -3.59 -9.92 19.19
CA GLU A 299 -2.61 -9.28 20.08
C GLU A 299 -3.18 -9.06 21.48
N ARG A 300 -4.41 -8.53 21.58
CA ARG A 300 -5.09 -8.37 22.88
C ARG A 300 -5.31 -9.70 23.59
N LEU A 301 -5.83 -10.72 22.89
CA LEU A 301 -6.08 -12.05 23.48
C LEU A 301 -4.78 -12.68 24.00
N VAL A 302 -3.68 -12.52 23.26
CA VAL A 302 -2.36 -13.01 23.66
C VAL A 302 -1.80 -12.22 24.83
N ALA A 303 -1.90 -10.89 24.81
CA ALA A 303 -1.46 -10.02 25.90
C ALA A 303 -2.24 -10.26 27.21
N ASP A 304 -3.54 -10.52 27.10
CA ASP A 304 -4.40 -10.87 28.23
C ASP A 304 -4.10 -12.28 28.80
N GLY A 305 -3.25 -13.07 28.13
CA GLY A 305 -2.96 -14.44 28.54
C GLY A 305 -4.20 -15.34 28.46
N ALA A 306 -5.07 -15.13 27.46
CA ALA A 306 -6.17 -16.03 27.20
C ALA A 306 -5.62 -17.43 26.83
N PRO A 307 -6.14 -18.52 27.42
CA PRO A 307 -5.66 -19.88 27.16
C PRO A 307 -6.20 -20.41 25.83
N ILE A 308 -5.77 -19.78 24.73
CA ILE A 308 -6.08 -20.14 23.36
C ILE A 308 -4.80 -20.69 22.73
N ASP A 309 -4.91 -21.87 22.10
CA ASP A 309 -3.79 -22.60 21.52
C ASP A 309 -3.62 -22.33 20.03
N ALA A 310 -4.71 -22.00 19.32
CA ALA A 310 -4.69 -21.67 17.89
C ALA A 310 -5.85 -20.74 17.49
N PHE A 311 -5.68 -20.07 16.36
CA PHE A 311 -6.68 -19.13 15.83
C PHE A 311 -7.21 -19.53 14.45
N GLY A 312 -8.49 -19.30 14.19
CA GLY A 312 -9.09 -19.35 12.85
C GLY A 312 -9.45 -17.94 12.39
N VAL A 313 -8.81 -17.46 11.31
CA VAL A 313 -8.96 -16.07 10.85
C VAL A 313 -9.64 -16.05 9.49
N GLY A 314 -10.78 -15.38 9.41
CA GLY A 314 -11.67 -15.40 8.23
C GLY A 314 -11.69 -14.09 7.48
N THR A 315 -12.82 -13.37 7.58
CA THR A 315 -13.13 -12.16 6.81
C THR A 315 -11.99 -11.13 6.80
N ARG A 316 -11.52 -10.71 7.98
CA ARG A 316 -10.56 -9.60 8.11
C ARG A 316 -9.20 -9.89 7.50
N LEU A 317 -8.81 -11.17 7.42
CA LEU A 317 -7.60 -11.60 6.72
C LEU A 317 -7.81 -11.56 5.20
N GLY A 318 -8.79 -12.31 4.69
CA GLY A 318 -8.93 -12.51 3.24
C GLY A 318 -9.44 -11.31 2.46
N THR A 319 -10.06 -10.34 3.13
CA THR A 319 -10.41 -9.05 2.50
C THR A 319 -9.40 -7.95 2.83
N SER A 320 -8.39 -8.22 3.67
CA SER A 320 -7.51 -7.20 4.26
C SER A 320 -8.31 -5.99 4.74
N ALA A 321 -9.30 -6.21 5.63
CA ALA A 321 -10.41 -5.27 5.86
C ALA A 321 -9.99 -3.85 6.27
N ASP A 322 -8.83 -3.68 6.90
CA ASP A 322 -8.27 -2.40 7.33
C ASP A 322 -7.48 -1.66 6.24
N ALA A 323 -7.01 -2.38 5.22
CA ALA A 323 -6.33 -1.85 4.06
C ALA A 323 -6.62 -2.76 2.84
N PRO A 324 -7.81 -2.65 2.22
CA PRO A 324 -8.28 -3.59 1.20
C PRO A 324 -7.69 -3.34 -0.20
N SER A 325 -6.73 -2.43 -0.30
CA SER A 325 -5.92 -2.20 -1.50
C SER A 325 -4.53 -1.67 -1.12
N LEU A 326 -3.55 -1.90 -2.00
CA LEU A 326 -2.25 -1.24 -1.95
C LEU A 326 -2.15 -0.20 -3.06
N GLY A 327 -1.49 0.94 -2.76
CA GLY A 327 -1.19 1.98 -3.74
C GLY A 327 -0.09 1.59 -4.73
N GLY A 328 -0.23 0.42 -5.36
CA GLY A 328 0.70 -0.10 -6.37
C GLY A 328 0.62 0.70 -7.65
N VAL A 329 1.77 0.90 -8.30
CA VAL A 329 1.87 1.56 -9.59
C VAL A 329 2.89 0.87 -10.48
N TYR A 330 2.61 0.87 -11.77
CA TYR A 330 3.50 0.38 -12.82
C TYR A 330 3.84 1.56 -13.75
N LYS A 331 5.11 1.89 -13.93
CA LYS A 331 5.50 3.11 -14.65
C LYS A 331 6.72 2.90 -15.54
N LEU A 332 6.70 3.53 -16.70
CA LEU A 332 7.85 3.66 -17.60
C LEU A 332 8.95 4.48 -16.91
N VAL A 333 10.15 3.90 -16.81
CA VAL A 333 11.30 4.54 -16.15
C VAL A 333 12.49 4.72 -17.09
N GLU A 334 12.60 3.92 -18.15
CA GLU A 334 13.68 4.02 -19.13
C GLU A 334 13.21 3.48 -20.48
N ASP A 335 13.61 4.12 -21.57
CA ASP A 335 13.50 3.57 -22.93
C ASP A 335 14.77 3.93 -23.75
N ASN A 336 14.71 3.76 -25.07
CA ASN A 336 15.87 4.01 -25.93
C ASN A 336 16.37 5.47 -25.93
N GLU A 337 15.55 6.44 -25.52
CA GLU A 337 15.99 7.84 -25.36
C GLU A 337 16.55 8.14 -23.96
N GLY A 338 16.51 7.17 -23.05
CA GLY A 338 17.06 7.26 -21.70
C GLY A 338 16.00 7.29 -20.60
N GLY A 339 16.34 7.91 -19.48
CA GLY A 339 15.51 7.92 -18.27
C GLY A 339 14.21 8.71 -18.46
N ARG A 340 13.08 8.09 -18.12
CA ARG A 340 11.74 8.68 -18.18
C ARG A 340 11.24 9.00 -16.79
N TYR A 341 10.72 10.21 -16.62
CA TYR A 341 10.19 10.69 -15.36
C TYR A 341 8.93 11.50 -15.63
N LYS A 342 8.01 11.49 -14.66
CA LYS A 342 6.81 12.30 -14.69
C LYS A 342 7.01 13.49 -13.76
N THR A 343 6.85 14.70 -14.29
CA THR A 343 6.97 15.96 -13.53
C THR A 343 5.64 16.43 -12.91
N SER A 344 4.55 15.66 -13.06
CA SER A 344 3.27 16.01 -12.44
C SER A 344 3.42 16.05 -10.91
N THR A 345 2.96 17.14 -10.30
CA THR A 345 3.04 17.38 -8.85
C THR A 345 2.50 16.18 -8.06
N ASN A 346 3.27 15.75 -7.05
CA ASN A 346 3.01 14.68 -6.07
C ASN A 346 3.11 13.22 -6.52
N LYS A 347 3.43 12.92 -7.80
CA LYS A 347 3.64 11.53 -8.24
C LYS A 347 4.88 11.43 -9.10
N LEU A 348 6.01 11.78 -8.50
CA LEU A 348 7.33 11.63 -9.10
C LEU A 348 7.54 10.16 -9.49
N THR A 349 7.89 9.94 -10.76
CA THR A 349 8.51 8.71 -11.21
C THR A 349 10.00 8.99 -11.32
N VAL A 350 10.83 8.33 -10.51
CA VAL A 350 12.29 8.47 -10.60
C VAL A 350 12.78 7.74 -11.86
N PRO A 351 13.55 8.42 -12.74
CA PRO A 351 13.97 7.85 -14.01
C PRO A 351 15.01 6.75 -13.84
N PHE A 352 15.28 6.08 -14.97
CA PHE A 352 16.20 4.96 -15.14
C PHE A 352 15.73 3.66 -14.48
N THR A 353 16.20 2.55 -15.03
CA THR A 353 16.01 1.23 -14.43
C THR A 353 16.77 1.16 -13.11
N LYS A 354 16.11 0.63 -12.07
CA LYS A 354 16.57 0.61 -10.69
C LYS A 354 16.83 -0.80 -10.18
N GLN A 355 17.69 -0.87 -9.18
CA GLN A 355 17.98 -2.03 -8.34
C GLN A 355 17.86 -1.60 -6.87
N VAL A 356 17.49 -2.53 -5.99
CA VAL A 356 17.43 -2.31 -4.55
C VAL A 356 18.51 -3.15 -3.89
N TYR A 357 19.33 -2.52 -3.05
CA TYR A 357 20.39 -3.18 -2.31
C TYR A 357 20.07 -3.12 -0.82
N ARG A 358 19.90 -4.29 -0.19
CA ARG A 358 19.68 -4.39 1.25
C ARG A 358 20.99 -4.53 1.99
N ARG A 359 21.25 -3.63 2.94
CA ARG A 359 22.34 -3.79 3.89
C ARG A 359 21.83 -4.41 5.18
N SER A 360 22.57 -5.39 5.69
CA SER A 360 22.41 -5.90 7.04
C SER A 360 23.50 -5.38 7.96
N ASP A 361 23.20 -5.28 9.25
CA ASP A 361 24.21 -5.02 10.28
C ASP A 361 25.08 -6.26 10.56
N GLY A 362 26.00 -6.15 11.52
CA GLY A 362 26.91 -7.24 11.90
C GLY A 362 26.20 -8.47 12.48
N ASP A 363 24.99 -8.31 13.00
CA ASP A 363 24.18 -9.38 13.59
C ASP A 363 23.18 -9.99 12.59
N GLY A 364 23.16 -9.46 11.35
CA GLY A 364 22.33 -9.94 10.26
C GLY A 364 20.93 -9.33 10.21
N ALA A 365 20.60 -8.37 11.07
CA ALA A 365 19.36 -7.61 10.99
C ALA A 365 19.41 -6.59 9.84
N PHE A 366 18.25 -6.22 9.31
CA PHE A 366 18.16 -5.24 8.24
C PHE A 366 18.49 -3.84 8.78
N ALA A 367 19.47 -3.18 8.16
CA ALA A 367 19.92 -1.85 8.57
C ALA A 367 19.24 -0.76 7.74
N TYR A 368 19.36 -0.83 6.42
CA TYR A 368 18.72 0.08 5.47
C TYR A 368 18.79 -0.52 4.05
N ASP A 369 17.94 0.01 3.17
CA ASP A 369 17.97 -0.31 1.74
C ASP A 369 18.46 0.90 0.93
N THR A 370 19.13 0.65 -0.19
CA THR A 370 19.53 1.70 -1.13
C THR A 370 18.95 1.41 -2.50
N ILE A 371 18.19 2.36 -3.04
CA ILE A 371 17.68 2.33 -4.40
C ILE A 371 18.72 3.01 -5.31
N ALA A 372 19.26 2.24 -6.24
CA ALA A 372 20.32 2.67 -7.14
C ALA A 372 20.00 2.37 -8.60
N ARG A 373 20.72 3.01 -9.53
CA ARG A 373 20.56 2.68 -10.94
C ARG A 373 21.05 1.24 -11.17
N ASP A 374 20.37 0.51 -12.04
CA ASP A 374 20.82 -0.82 -12.43
C ASP A 374 22.24 -0.76 -13.02
N GLY A 375 23.13 -1.63 -12.55
CA GLY A 375 24.54 -1.64 -12.95
C GLY A 375 25.43 -0.55 -12.32
N GLU A 376 24.90 0.28 -11.42
CA GLU A 376 25.71 1.25 -10.67
C GLU A 376 26.78 0.54 -9.82
N SER A 377 28.03 0.99 -9.95
CA SER A 377 29.18 0.41 -9.24
C SER A 377 29.37 1.04 -7.86
N GLY A 378 29.83 0.24 -6.89
CA GLY A 378 30.15 0.74 -5.55
C GLY A 378 28.95 0.89 -4.61
N VAL A 379 27.77 0.38 -4.99
CA VAL A 379 26.60 0.30 -4.10
C VAL A 379 26.76 -0.90 -3.18
N GLU A 380 26.73 -0.68 -1.88
CA GLU A 380 26.88 -1.73 -0.87
C GLU A 380 25.55 -2.44 -0.59
N GLY A 381 25.61 -3.73 -0.26
CA GLY A 381 24.44 -4.53 0.11
C GLY A 381 24.13 -5.67 -0.87
N THR A 382 23.11 -6.46 -0.54
CA THR A 382 22.65 -7.58 -1.36
C THR A 382 21.58 -7.09 -2.34
N PRO A 383 21.74 -7.29 -3.67
CA PRO A 383 20.71 -6.92 -4.64
C PRO A 383 19.45 -7.77 -4.46
N LEU A 384 18.28 -7.14 -4.45
CA LEU A 384 17.01 -7.80 -4.19
C LEU A 384 16.28 -8.24 -5.46
N LEU A 385 16.38 -7.49 -6.56
CA LEU A 385 15.77 -7.87 -7.84
C LEU A 385 16.68 -8.84 -8.59
N VAL A 386 16.19 -10.05 -8.81
CA VAL A 386 16.90 -11.12 -9.53
C VAL A 386 16.24 -11.42 -10.87
N PRO A 387 16.98 -11.86 -11.90
CA PRO A 387 16.38 -12.24 -13.18
C PRO A 387 15.45 -13.46 -13.02
N VAL A 388 14.27 -13.38 -13.62
CA VAL A 388 13.24 -14.43 -13.57
C VAL A 388 12.89 -14.93 -14.97
N ILE A 389 12.69 -14.01 -15.91
CA ILE A 389 12.50 -14.30 -17.34
C ILE A 389 13.58 -13.56 -18.12
N LYS A 390 14.18 -14.25 -19.09
CA LYS A 390 15.11 -13.68 -20.07
C LYS A 390 14.70 -14.06 -21.49
N ALA A 391 14.53 -13.07 -22.35
CA ALA A 391 14.13 -13.23 -23.74
C ALA A 391 12.90 -14.17 -23.89
N GLY A 392 11.85 -13.92 -23.09
CA GLY A 392 10.63 -14.74 -23.08
C GLY A 392 10.78 -16.15 -22.49
N LYS A 393 11.90 -16.45 -21.81
CA LYS A 393 12.15 -17.78 -21.22
C LYS A 393 12.42 -17.68 -19.72
N ARG A 394 11.81 -18.58 -18.95
CA ARG A 394 12.10 -18.73 -17.52
C ARG A 394 13.57 -19.06 -17.31
N VAL A 395 14.25 -18.30 -16.45
CA VAL A 395 15.64 -18.56 -16.02
C VAL A 395 15.78 -18.83 -14.53
N ARG A 396 14.68 -18.68 -13.78
CA ARG A 396 14.61 -18.97 -12.36
C ARG A 396 13.44 -19.90 -12.08
N GLU A 397 13.72 -21.06 -11.50
CA GLU A 397 12.69 -22.04 -11.14
C GLU A 397 11.72 -21.54 -10.07
N ASN A 398 10.59 -22.23 -9.95
CA ASN A 398 9.62 -21.98 -8.90
C ASN A 398 10.19 -22.50 -7.58
N ASP A 399 10.28 -21.62 -6.57
CA ASP A 399 10.81 -21.99 -5.26
C ASP A 399 9.93 -22.99 -4.50
N GLY A 400 8.63 -23.02 -4.81
CA GLY A 400 7.62 -23.68 -4.00
C GLY A 400 7.21 -22.86 -2.77
N VAL A 401 5.95 -23.01 -2.35
CA VAL A 401 5.36 -22.18 -1.28
C VAL A 401 6.06 -22.37 0.07
N GLU A 402 6.63 -23.53 0.38
CA GLU A 402 7.41 -23.76 1.61
C GLU A 402 8.71 -22.95 1.63
N ALA A 403 9.44 -22.89 0.52
CA ALA A 403 10.68 -22.14 0.45
C ALA A 403 10.41 -20.63 0.51
N ILE A 404 9.33 -20.18 -0.13
CA ILE A 404 8.83 -18.80 -0.05
C ILE A 404 8.46 -18.44 1.39
N ARG A 405 7.68 -19.30 2.08
CA ARG A 405 7.33 -19.11 3.50
C ARG A 405 8.56 -19.06 4.41
N ARG A 406 9.57 -19.90 4.17
CA ARG A 406 10.85 -19.85 4.91
C ARG A 406 11.59 -18.54 4.67
N ARG A 407 11.56 -18.00 3.44
CA ARG A 407 12.13 -16.68 3.14
C ARG A 407 11.42 -15.56 3.90
N CYS A 408 10.09 -15.58 3.93
CA CYS A 408 9.27 -14.65 4.71
C CYS A 408 9.64 -14.68 6.19
N ARG A 409 9.61 -15.86 6.81
CA ARG A 409 9.97 -16.04 8.23
C ARG A 409 11.38 -15.56 8.55
N ARG A 410 12.36 -15.87 7.69
CA ARG A 410 13.73 -15.38 7.86
C ARG A 410 13.78 -13.86 7.76
N GLY A 411 13.13 -13.28 6.76
CA GLY A 411 13.06 -11.83 6.60
C GLY A 411 12.40 -11.13 7.79
N LEU A 412 11.31 -11.67 8.34
CA LEU A 412 10.70 -11.16 9.57
C LEU A 412 11.65 -11.24 10.76
N SER A 413 12.43 -12.32 10.90
CA SER A 413 13.42 -12.45 11.99
C SER A 413 14.60 -11.48 11.86
N GLN A 414 14.90 -11.02 10.64
CA GLN A 414 15.95 -10.01 10.38
C GLN A 414 15.40 -8.59 10.44
N LEU A 415 14.07 -8.40 10.42
CA LEU A 415 13.45 -7.08 10.49
C LEU A 415 13.65 -6.50 11.90
N PRO A 416 14.07 -5.22 12.05
CA PRO A 416 14.18 -4.57 13.35
C PRO A 416 12.91 -4.69 14.18
N GLY A 417 13.04 -5.04 15.47
CA GLY A 417 11.90 -5.38 16.33
C GLY A 417 10.83 -4.28 16.43
N GLN A 418 11.23 -3.00 16.35
CA GLN A 418 10.31 -1.86 16.32
C GLN A 418 9.32 -1.89 15.14
N LEU A 419 9.68 -2.54 14.03
CA LEU A 419 8.84 -2.68 12.84
C LEU A 419 7.92 -3.90 12.91
N HIS A 420 8.04 -4.75 13.94
CA HIS A 420 7.12 -5.87 14.18
C HIS A 420 5.78 -5.39 14.78
N GLY A 421 5.77 -4.18 15.35
CA GLY A 421 4.57 -3.59 15.94
C GLY A 421 3.42 -3.50 14.94
N LEU A 422 2.19 -3.63 15.45
CA LEU A 422 0.99 -3.55 14.61
C LEU A 422 0.59 -2.10 14.29
N ARG A 423 1.11 -1.11 15.02
CA ARG A 423 0.93 0.31 14.76
C ARG A 423 2.06 0.86 13.91
N THR A 424 1.83 1.99 13.27
CA THR A 424 2.87 2.75 12.58
C THR A 424 4.05 2.99 13.52
N ALA A 425 5.23 2.54 13.14
CA ALA A 425 6.43 2.68 13.95
C ALA A 425 6.89 4.14 14.00
N ASP A 426 7.34 4.60 15.18
CA ASP A 426 7.87 5.96 15.36
C ASP A 426 9.09 6.24 14.47
N HIS A 427 9.88 5.19 14.20
CA HIS A 427 11.03 5.24 13.32
C HIS A 427 10.79 4.34 12.11
N GLN A 428 10.63 4.96 10.94
CA GLN A 428 10.49 4.23 9.67
C GLN A 428 11.81 3.57 9.27
N TYR A 429 11.71 2.48 8.52
CA TYR A 429 12.88 1.85 7.92
C TYR A 429 13.58 2.81 6.95
N ARG A 430 14.91 2.90 7.04
CA ARG A 430 15.69 3.83 6.22
C ARG A 430 15.82 3.31 4.79
N ILE A 431 15.40 4.12 3.83
CA ILE A 431 15.56 3.89 2.40
C ILE A 431 16.34 5.06 1.81
N ASP A 432 17.54 4.77 1.33
CA ASP A 432 18.41 5.76 0.71
C ASP A 432 18.30 5.71 -0.81
N TRP A 433 18.64 6.82 -1.45
CA TRP A 433 18.81 6.89 -2.90
C TRP A 433 20.29 7.09 -3.21
N SER A 434 20.80 6.31 -4.16
CA SER A 434 22.16 6.46 -4.67
C SER A 434 22.46 7.89 -5.16
N PRO A 435 23.74 8.32 -5.21
CA PRO A 435 24.11 9.60 -5.79
C PRO A 435 23.61 9.80 -7.22
N ALA A 436 23.57 8.73 -8.03
CA ALA A 436 23.08 8.79 -9.42
C ALA A 436 21.59 9.11 -9.54
N LEU A 437 20.79 8.79 -8.51
CA LEU A 437 19.34 9.00 -8.50
C LEU A 437 18.89 10.12 -7.56
N SER A 438 19.70 10.48 -6.57
CA SER A 438 19.33 11.46 -5.52
C SER A 438 18.86 12.81 -6.07
N GLY A 439 19.43 13.25 -7.21
CA GLY A 439 19.04 14.49 -7.88
C GLY A 439 17.60 14.51 -8.42
N PHE A 440 16.96 13.36 -8.58
CA PHE A 440 15.58 13.25 -9.09
C PHE A 440 14.54 13.16 -7.98
N VAL A 441 14.94 12.91 -6.73
CA VAL A 441 14.04 12.55 -5.61
C VAL A 441 13.54 13.77 -4.84
N SER A 442 14.18 14.94 -4.99
CA SER A 442 13.78 16.17 -4.29
C SER A 442 12.82 17.01 -5.15
N PRO A 443 11.59 17.32 -4.67
CA PRO A 443 10.63 18.15 -5.40
C PRO A 443 11.16 19.54 -5.77
N SER A 444 12.10 20.06 -4.98
CA SER A 444 12.71 21.39 -5.14
C SER A 444 13.67 21.53 -6.32
N ARG A 445 13.94 20.45 -7.08
CA ARG A 445 14.88 20.47 -8.23
C ARG A 445 14.34 19.87 -9.52
N LEU A 446 13.10 19.42 -9.54
CA LEU A 446 12.45 19.01 -10.77
C LEU A 446 11.99 20.27 -11.49
N LYS A 447 12.74 20.73 -12.49
CA LYS A 447 12.35 21.85 -13.36
C LYS A 447 11.20 21.40 -14.27
N PRO A 448 9.91 21.74 -14.03
CA PRO A 448 8.90 21.65 -15.07
C PRO A 448 9.30 22.52 -16.27
N ARG A 449 9.13 21.99 -17.48
CA ARG A 449 9.34 22.78 -18.69
C ARG A 449 8.26 23.88 -18.73
N ARG A 450 8.72 25.13 -18.83
CA ARG A 450 7.92 26.35 -18.81
C ARG A 450 6.78 26.33 -19.86
N PRO A 451 5.58 26.83 -19.54
CA PRO A 451 4.58 27.19 -20.55
C PRO A 451 5.18 28.26 -21.49
N GLU A 452 5.07 28.06 -22.81
CA GLU A 452 5.54 29.05 -23.78
C GLU A 452 4.79 30.39 -23.59
N GLY A 453 5.54 31.49 -23.38
CA GLY A 453 4.99 32.85 -23.39
C GLY A 453 5.07 33.66 -22.08
N GLU A 454 5.44 33.06 -20.94
CA GLU A 454 5.58 33.83 -19.71
C GLU A 454 6.89 34.64 -19.63
N ARG A 455 6.83 35.82 -18.99
CA ARG A 455 8.02 36.67 -18.77
C ARG A 455 8.83 36.14 -17.58
N PRO A 456 10.17 35.92 -17.69
CA PRO A 456 10.98 35.37 -16.59
C PRO A 456 10.86 36.22 -15.32
N ARG A 457 11.03 35.63 -14.13
CA ARG A 457 10.88 36.31 -12.83
C ARG A 457 12.04 36.02 -11.89
N ASP A 458 12.36 36.96 -11.00
CA ASP A 458 13.27 36.71 -9.88
C ASP A 458 12.62 35.83 -8.79
N ARG A 459 13.39 35.40 -7.79
CA ARG A 459 12.89 34.56 -6.68
C ARG A 459 11.74 35.18 -5.86
N PHE A 460 11.50 36.47 -6.02
CA PHE A 460 10.41 37.20 -5.36
C PHE A 460 9.26 37.53 -6.30
N GLY A 461 9.25 37.02 -7.54
CA GLY A 461 8.18 37.20 -8.52
C GLY A 461 8.26 38.48 -9.37
N ARG A 462 9.34 39.27 -9.28
CA ARG A 462 9.50 40.48 -10.11
C ARG A 462 9.84 40.09 -11.55
N PRO A 463 9.18 40.66 -12.57
CA PRO A 463 9.51 40.37 -13.96
C PRO A 463 10.95 40.78 -14.30
N LEU A 464 11.71 39.83 -14.86
CA LEU A 464 13.04 40.02 -15.42
C LEU A 464 12.95 40.40 -16.92
N PRO A 465 14.04 40.92 -17.51
CA PRO A 465 14.10 41.13 -18.96
C PRO A 465 13.84 39.84 -19.75
N TRP A 466 13.18 39.96 -20.91
CA TRP A 466 13.01 38.84 -21.84
C TRP A 466 14.36 38.25 -22.23
N GLY A 467 14.48 36.92 -22.21
CA GLY A 467 15.74 36.19 -22.42
C GLY A 467 16.55 35.89 -21.16
N SER A 468 16.14 36.38 -19.98
CA SER A 468 16.74 35.99 -18.69
C SER A 468 16.25 34.60 -18.26
N GLU A 469 17.06 33.86 -17.51
CA GLU A 469 16.57 32.69 -16.78
C GLU A 469 15.62 33.12 -15.66
N SER A 470 14.53 32.38 -15.46
CA SER A 470 13.62 32.60 -14.34
C SER A 470 14.23 31.95 -13.09
N GLU A 471 14.33 32.69 -11.99
CA GLU A 471 14.68 32.14 -10.67
C GLU A 471 13.48 31.50 -9.97
N LEU A 472 12.29 31.70 -10.55
CA LEU A 472 11.03 31.19 -10.03
C LEU A 472 10.25 30.48 -11.13
N GLU A 473 9.83 29.25 -10.85
CA GLU A 473 8.89 28.49 -11.69
C GLU A 473 7.59 28.34 -10.91
N LEU A 474 6.50 28.91 -11.45
CA LEU A 474 5.16 28.79 -10.89
C LEU A 474 4.46 27.61 -11.55
N LEU A 475 3.65 26.89 -10.76
CA LEU A 475 2.75 25.88 -11.29
C LEU A 475 1.50 26.57 -11.88
N ASP A 476 0.80 25.86 -12.76
CA ASP A 476 -0.53 26.28 -13.20
C ASP A 476 -1.57 26.00 -12.11
N TYR A 477 -1.62 26.89 -11.12
CA TYR A 477 -2.56 26.77 -10.00
C TYR A 477 -4.03 26.92 -10.42
N GLU A 478 -4.31 27.50 -11.59
CA GLU A 478 -5.68 27.63 -12.12
C GLU A 478 -6.25 26.27 -12.56
N SER A 479 -5.38 25.30 -12.88
CA SER A 479 -5.81 23.94 -13.20
C SER A 479 -6.14 23.07 -11.97
N LEU A 480 -5.85 23.55 -10.75
CA LEU A 480 -5.94 22.76 -9.52
C LEU A 480 -7.25 23.04 -8.74
N PRO A 481 -7.82 22.03 -8.05
CA PRO A 481 -8.93 22.25 -7.12
C PRO A 481 -8.54 23.20 -5.96
N PRO A 482 -9.47 24.03 -5.43
CA PRO A 482 -9.17 25.03 -4.38
C PRO A 482 -8.50 24.45 -3.14
N ALA A 483 -8.94 23.26 -2.68
CA ALA A 483 -8.36 22.60 -1.51
C ALA A 483 -6.88 22.24 -1.74
N ARG A 484 -6.52 21.84 -2.96
CA ARG A 484 -5.14 21.46 -3.29
C ARG A 484 -4.24 22.69 -3.42
N SER A 485 -4.72 23.74 -4.09
CA SER A 485 -4.03 25.03 -4.16
C SER A 485 -3.83 25.63 -2.76
N HIS A 486 -4.80 25.43 -1.86
CA HIS A 486 -4.71 25.86 -0.46
C HIS A 486 -3.60 25.15 0.32
N GLU A 487 -3.55 23.81 0.30
CA GLU A 487 -2.52 23.02 0.98
C GLU A 487 -1.13 23.43 0.53
N MET A 488 -0.91 23.52 -0.79
CA MET A 488 0.38 23.92 -1.35
C MET A 488 0.78 25.34 -0.97
N ALA A 489 -0.18 26.26 -0.93
CA ALA A 489 0.09 27.62 -0.51
C ALA A 489 0.47 27.72 0.97
N VAL A 490 -0.09 26.86 1.84
CA VAL A 490 0.33 26.75 3.25
C VAL A 490 1.78 26.27 3.35
N ASP A 491 2.14 25.23 2.60
CA ASP A 491 3.53 24.72 2.55
C ASP A 491 4.50 25.80 2.05
N TYR A 492 4.18 26.45 0.93
CA TYR A 492 4.99 27.55 0.40
C TYR A 492 5.12 28.71 1.38
N PHE A 493 4.05 29.04 2.10
CA PHE A 493 4.09 30.11 3.08
C PHE A 493 5.04 29.76 4.25
N ASN A 494 4.97 28.52 4.75
CA ASN A 494 5.82 28.03 5.82
C ASN A 494 7.29 27.89 5.39
N GLU A 495 7.55 27.61 4.12
CA GLU A 495 8.88 27.63 3.49
C GLU A 495 9.35 29.04 3.10
N GLN A 496 8.58 30.09 3.44
CA GLN A 496 8.84 31.50 3.12
C GLN A 496 8.88 31.81 1.61
N MET A 497 8.27 30.95 0.79
CA MET A 497 7.98 31.16 -0.63
C MET A 497 6.66 31.93 -0.79
N PHE A 498 6.63 33.17 -0.29
CA PHE A 498 5.39 33.95 -0.16
C PHE A 498 4.73 34.34 -1.49
N PHE A 499 5.52 34.52 -2.54
CA PHE A 499 4.98 34.85 -3.87
C PHE A 499 4.30 33.62 -4.53
N PRO A 500 4.92 32.43 -4.54
CA PRO A 500 4.20 31.18 -4.86
C PRO A 500 2.94 30.94 -4.01
N ALA A 501 3.00 31.17 -2.70
CA ALA A 501 1.84 31.07 -1.82
C ALA A 501 0.71 32.04 -2.22
N HIS A 502 1.06 33.27 -2.58
CA HIS A 502 0.12 34.28 -3.09
C HIS A 502 -0.59 33.80 -4.36
N GLU A 503 0.16 33.35 -5.37
CA GLU A 503 -0.41 32.91 -6.65
C GLU A 503 -1.33 31.70 -6.48
N ALA A 504 -0.94 30.75 -5.62
CA ALA A 504 -1.75 29.56 -5.33
C ALA A 504 -3.05 29.90 -4.57
N TRP A 505 -3.02 30.78 -3.56
CA TRP A 505 -4.24 31.24 -2.90
C TRP A 505 -5.08 32.18 -3.77
N GLU A 506 -4.48 32.94 -4.68
CA GLU A 506 -5.22 33.74 -5.66
C GLU A 506 -6.00 32.84 -6.63
N ALA A 507 -5.39 31.75 -7.10
CA ALA A 507 -6.10 30.74 -7.89
C ALA A 507 -7.23 30.08 -7.09
N ALA A 508 -7.00 29.72 -5.82
CA ALA A 508 -8.07 29.19 -4.94
C ALA A 508 -9.21 30.20 -4.75
N TRP A 509 -8.89 31.49 -4.63
CA TRP A 509 -9.88 32.57 -4.55
C TRP A 509 -10.72 32.67 -5.84
N ARG A 510 -10.08 32.64 -7.02
CA ARG A 510 -10.80 32.69 -8.32
C ARG A 510 -11.83 31.56 -8.46
N HIS A 511 -11.49 30.36 -8.00
CA HIS A 511 -12.40 29.21 -8.00
C HIS A 511 -13.51 29.25 -6.95
N THR A 512 -13.35 30.05 -5.91
CA THR A 512 -14.28 30.11 -4.77
C THR A 512 -15.17 31.35 -4.79
N GLN A 513 -15.16 32.11 -5.90
CA GLN A 513 -16.05 33.24 -6.10
C GLN A 513 -17.53 32.84 -5.95
N GLY A 514 -18.28 33.62 -5.17
CA GLY A 514 -19.68 33.35 -4.85
C GLY A 514 -19.90 32.22 -3.83
N THR A 515 -18.84 31.64 -3.27
CA THR A 515 -18.94 30.62 -2.20
C THR A 515 -18.70 31.23 -0.82
N GLY A 516 -19.02 30.48 0.23
CA GLY A 516 -18.74 30.89 1.61
C GLY A 516 -17.26 31.16 1.93
N ASP A 517 -16.33 30.68 1.09
CA ASP A 517 -14.88 30.80 1.31
C ASP A 517 -14.20 31.91 0.49
N GLU A 518 -14.96 32.66 -0.33
CA GLU A 518 -14.39 33.69 -1.20
C GLU A 518 -13.54 34.69 -0.41
N ALA A 519 -14.09 35.23 0.68
CA ALA A 519 -13.41 36.24 1.49
C ALA A 519 -12.19 35.65 2.23
N PHE A 520 -12.25 34.38 2.62
CA PHE A 520 -11.15 33.66 3.26
C PHE A 520 -9.96 33.53 2.33
N PHE A 521 -10.14 32.94 1.14
CA PHE A 521 -9.05 32.77 0.18
C PHE A 521 -8.53 34.11 -0.34
N ASN A 522 -9.40 35.11 -0.47
CA ASN A 522 -8.97 36.46 -0.79
C ASN A 522 -8.15 37.12 0.33
N GLY A 523 -8.42 36.77 1.60
CA GLY A 523 -7.59 37.13 2.75
C GLY A 523 -6.22 36.47 2.68
N LEU A 524 -6.16 35.17 2.45
CA LEU A 524 -4.91 34.41 2.33
C LEU A 524 -4.06 34.84 1.12
N ALA A 525 -4.66 35.11 -0.04
CA ALA A 525 -3.93 35.67 -1.18
C ALA A 525 -3.25 37.00 -0.81
N LYS A 526 -3.92 37.86 -0.02
CA LYS A 526 -3.32 39.11 0.49
C LYS A 526 -2.23 38.87 1.52
N LEU A 527 -2.35 37.81 2.31
CA LEU A 527 -1.32 37.39 3.25
C LEU A 527 -0.01 37.08 2.50
N GLY A 528 -0.04 36.18 1.50
CA GLY A 528 1.13 35.88 0.67
C GLY A 528 1.72 37.10 -0.02
N ALA A 529 0.87 37.98 -0.58
CA ALA A 529 1.32 39.24 -1.18
C ALA A 529 1.99 40.16 -0.15
N GLY A 530 1.41 40.30 1.05
CA GLY A 530 1.94 41.13 2.12
C GLY A 530 3.34 40.72 2.57
N PHE A 531 3.58 39.42 2.74
CA PHE A 531 4.92 38.91 3.08
C PHE A 531 5.90 38.96 1.90
N THR A 532 5.42 38.85 0.66
CA THR A 532 6.22 39.17 -0.52
C THR A 532 6.68 40.64 -0.51
N HIS A 533 5.82 41.56 -0.05
CA HIS A 533 6.19 42.97 0.12
C HIS A 533 7.27 43.17 1.19
N ILE A 534 7.25 42.40 2.29
CA ILE A 534 8.33 42.38 3.29
C ILE A 534 9.65 41.96 2.65
N GLN A 535 9.68 40.83 1.94
CA GLN A 535 10.88 40.34 1.24
C GLN A 535 11.43 41.34 0.21
N ARG A 536 10.54 42.13 -0.40
CA ARG A 536 10.87 43.19 -1.38
C ARG A 536 11.27 44.52 -0.73
N GLY A 537 11.24 44.64 0.59
CA GLY A 537 11.58 45.88 1.31
C GLY A 537 10.48 46.95 1.30
N ASN A 538 9.23 46.59 0.99
CA ASN A 538 8.10 47.52 0.92
C ASN A 538 7.21 47.38 2.18
N ALA A 539 7.62 48.03 3.26
CA ALA A 539 6.94 47.98 4.56
C ALA A 539 5.49 48.50 4.49
N GLN A 540 5.24 49.60 3.75
CA GLN A 540 3.90 50.17 3.62
C GLN A 540 2.92 49.21 2.92
N GLY A 541 3.37 48.56 1.84
CA GLY A 541 2.58 47.56 1.12
C GLY A 541 2.33 46.31 1.95
N ALA A 542 3.34 45.85 2.71
CA ALA A 542 3.23 44.73 3.63
C ALA A 542 2.18 45.00 4.72
N TRP A 543 2.31 46.11 5.43
CA TRP A 543 1.39 46.53 6.49
C TRP A 543 -0.07 46.58 6.00
N THR A 544 -0.31 47.22 4.85
CA THR A 544 -1.67 47.35 4.31
C THR A 544 -2.28 45.99 3.93
N LEU A 545 -1.50 45.08 3.35
CA LEU A 545 -2.01 43.80 2.87
C LEU A 545 -2.18 42.78 4.01
N ILE A 546 -1.24 42.75 4.96
CA ILE A 546 -1.30 41.86 6.12
C ILE A 546 -2.47 42.25 7.04
N GLY A 547 -2.69 43.55 7.29
CA GLY A 547 -3.85 44.03 8.04
C GLY A 547 -5.16 43.59 7.39
N LYS A 548 -5.30 43.83 6.08
CA LYS A 548 -6.46 43.39 5.30
C LYS A 548 -6.65 41.87 5.26
N ALA A 549 -5.57 41.10 5.34
CA ALA A 549 -5.65 39.65 5.41
C ALA A 549 -6.26 39.22 6.75
N ALA A 550 -5.75 39.75 7.87
CA ALA A 550 -6.26 39.47 9.21
C ALA A 550 -7.76 39.82 9.34
N ASP A 551 -8.16 41.00 8.90
CA ASP A 551 -9.57 41.47 8.96
C ASP A 551 -10.53 40.56 8.18
N ARG A 552 -10.03 39.86 7.16
CA ARG A 552 -10.85 39.01 6.28
C ARG A 552 -10.94 37.56 6.71
N ILE A 553 -9.89 37.04 7.36
CA ILE A 553 -9.90 35.66 7.83
C ILE A 553 -10.50 35.54 9.24
N GLU A 554 -10.39 36.58 10.09
CA GLU A 554 -10.90 36.55 11.47
C GLU A 554 -12.40 36.18 11.60
N PRO A 555 -13.31 36.61 10.71
CA PRO A 555 -14.73 36.24 10.81
C PRO A 555 -15.02 34.74 10.66
N TYR A 556 -14.08 33.94 10.15
CA TYR A 556 -14.26 32.50 9.93
C TYR A 556 -14.13 31.65 11.21
N GLY A 557 -13.93 32.28 12.36
CA GLY A 557 -13.85 31.61 13.65
C GLY A 557 -12.42 31.16 14.01
N PRO A 558 -12.25 30.38 15.09
CA PRO A 558 -10.93 30.08 15.63
C PRO A 558 -10.08 29.18 14.73
N ALA A 559 -10.72 28.33 13.92
CA ALA A 559 -10.07 27.49 12.95
C ALA A 559 -10.93 27.37 11.69
N HIS A 560 -10.30 27.40 10.52
CA HIS A 560 -11.00 27.25 9.24
C HIS A 560 -10.07 26.66 8.18
N ARG A 561 -10.58 25.74 7.36
CA ARG A 561 -9.84 25.07 6.28
C ARG A 561 -8.48 24.48 6.71
N GLY A 562 -8.36 24.06 7.97
CA GLY A 562 -7.12 23.48 8.50
C GLY A 562 -6.11 24.51 9.02
N ILE A 563 -6.46 25.79 9.12
CA ILE A 563 -5.62 26.86 9.70
C ILE A 563 -6.14 27.22 11.10
N ASP A 564 -5.25 27.35 12.09
CA ASP A 564 -5.52 28.08 13.35
C ASP A 564 -5.62 29.58 13.06
N VAL A 565 -6.82 30.02 12.66
CA VAL A 565 -7.11 31.41 12.27
C VAL A 565 -6.91 32.35 13.45
N ALA A 566 -7.29 31.95 14.67
CA ALA A 566 -7.11 32.78 15.85
C ALA A 566 -5.63 33.00 16.18
N GLY A 567 -4.81 31.94 16.12
CA GLY A 567 -3.35 32.01 16.27
C GLY A 567 -2.73 32.90 15.21
N LEU A 568 -3.03 32.63 13.94
CA LEU A 568 -2.51 33.39 12.82
C LEU A 568 -2.87 34.88 12.95
N CYS A 569 -4.14 35.24 13.20
CA CYS A 569 -4.54 36.64 13.37
C CYS A 569 -3.80 37.37 14.51
N ARG A 570 -3.49 36.68 15.62
CA ARG A 570 -2.67 37.27 16.70
C ARG A 570 -1.26 37.62 16.21
N GLU A 571 -0.64 36.70 15.48
CA GLU A 571 0.70 36.89 14.90
C GLU A 571 0.70 37.98 13.82
N LEU A 572 -0.27 37.98 12.90
CA LEU A 572 -0.39 39.00 11.87
C LEU A 572 -0.56 40.40 12.46
N ARG A 573 -1.34 40.54 13.53
CA ARG A 573 -1.49 41.83 14.24
C ARG A 573 -0.22 42.27 14.95
N ALA A 574 0.62 41.33 15.42
CA ALA A 574 1.94 41.67 15.95
C ALA A 574 2.85 42.20 14.83
N VAL A 575 2.92 41.50 13.70
CA VAL A 575 3.68 41.93 12.51
C VAL A 575 3.23 43.31 12.02
N VAL A 576 1.93 43.57 12.00
CA VAL A 576 1.36 44.88 11.62
C VAL A 576 1.83 45.99 12.57
N ARG A 577 1.83 45.76 13.90
CA ARG A 577 2.34 46.74 14.88
C ARG A 577 3.84 46.99 14.72
N ASP A 578 4.62 45.95 14.45
CA ASP A 578 6.06 46.06 14.25
C ASP A 578 6.36 46.88 12.98
N LEU A 579 5.60 46.64 11.90
CA LEU A 579 5.68 47.42 10.66
C LEU A 579 5.22 48.87 10.81
N GLU A 580 4.24 49.17 11.68
CA GLU A 580 3.81 50.54 12.01
C GLU A 580 4.86 51.30 12.84
N GLY A 581 5.45 50.63 13.83
CA GLY A 581 6.44 51.20 14.75
C GLY A 581 7.78 51.54 14.08
N ALA A 582 8.15 50.84 13.00
CA ALA A 582 9.39 51.07 12.27
C ALA A 582 9.48 52.43 11.55
N GLY A 583 8.38 53.19 11.45
CA GLY A 583 8.37 54.60 11.04
C GLY A 583 8.74 54.86 9.57
N ARG A 584 8.06 55.82 8.95
CA ARG A 584 8.13 56.14 7.51
C ARG A 584 9.50 56.58 6.97
N HIS A 585 10.57 56.61 7.76
CA HIS A 585 11.86 57.25 7.44
C HIS A 585 13.13 56.45 7.82
N SER A 586 13.07 55.13 8.10
CA SER A 586 14.30 54.35 8.30
C SER A 586 14.62 53.43 7.10
N PRO A 587 15.79 53.56 6.43
CA PRO A 587 16.20 52.71 5.31
C PRO A 587 16.69 51.31 5.74
N GLU A 588 16.69 51.01 7.04
CA GLU A 588 17.18 49.72 7.57
C GLU A 588 16.02 48.70 7.63
N HIS A 589 15.99 47.91 6.56
CA HIS A 589 15.37 46.60 6.36
C HIS A 589 14.19 46.11 7.25
N PRO A 590 13.05 45.72 6.63
CA PRO A 590 12.05 44.87 7.28
C PRO A 590 12.48 43.38 7.37
N ARG A 591 13.79 43.08 7.49
CA ARG A 591 14.35 41.71 7.45
C ARG A 591 14.39 41.00 8.80
N ASP A 592 14.18 41.72 9.90
CA ASP A 592 14.22 41.15 11.27
C ASP A 592 12.82 40.82 11.82
N ILE A 593 11.81 40.76 10.95
CA ILE A 593 10.46 40.33 11.31
C ILE A 593 10.42 38.80 11.30
N THR A 594 10.11 38.21 12.45
CA THR A 594 9.81 36.77 12.53
C THR A 594 8.59 36.47 11.68
N PHE A 595 8.74 35.57 10.71
CA PHE A 595 7.63 35.14 9.87
C PHE A 595 6.69 34.21 10.65
N PRO A 596 5.37 34.44 10.60
CA PRO A 596 4.41 33.53 11.19
C PRO A 596 4.47 32.19 10.48
N THR A 597 4.24 31.10 11.23
CA THR A 597 4.05 29.78 10.65
C THR A 597 2.56 29.47 10.68
N ILE A 598 2.01 29.02 9.56
CA ILE A 598 0.63 28.54 9.53
C ILE A 598 0.60 27.17 10.19
N HIS A 599 0.03 27.13 11.39
CA HIS A 599 -0.21 25.92 12.15
C HIS A 599 -1.55 25.29 11.78
N GLY A 600 -1.55 23.96 11.73
CA GLY A 600 -2.78 23.17 11.71
C GLY A 600 -3.58 23.38 12.99
N SER A 601 -4.92 23.37 12.90
CA SER A 601 -5.73 23.27 14.12
C SER A 601 -5.40 21.95 14.83
N PRO A 602 -5.22 21.93 16.17
CA PRO A 602 -5.23 20.69 16.93
C PRO A 602 -6.56 19.95 16.80
#